data_AF-A0AB38SAG0-F1
#
_entry.id   AF-A0AB38SAG0-F1
#
_cell.length_a   1.000
_cell.length_b   1.000
_cell.length_c   1.000
_cell.angle_alpha   90.00
_cell.angle_beta   90.00
_cell.angle_gamma   90.00
#
_symmetry.space_group_name_H-M   'P 1'
#
loop_
_entity.id
_entity.type
_entity.pdbx_description
1 polymer ?
#
loop_
_entity_poly.entity_id
_entity_poly.type
_entity_poly.pdbx_seq_one_letter_code
_entity_poly.pdbx_strand_id
1 'polypeptide(L)'
;MSNVLNFTRPGRVSEQPSPSRDSTPDRQPFSQVEVLHMNATLEIACAITLLEASHLRIRKMAAEIANPSIKAKLQGDLRLIEQMLELAKSKASAI
;
A
#
# COMPACT_ATOMS: atom_id res chain seq x y z
N MET A 1 37.06 -31.60 -48.71
CA MET A 1 36.52 -30.78 -49.82
C MET A 1 35.44 -31.60 -50.50
N SER A 2 34.17 -31.29 -50.28
CA SER A 2 33.02 -31.95 -50.91
C SER A 2 31.96 -30.92 -51.28
N ASN A 3 31.34 -31.18 -52.44
CA ASN A 3 30.63 -30.25 -53.28
C ASN A 3 29.18 -29.93 -52.85
N VAL A 4 28.76 -28.77 -53.32
CA VAL A 4 27.42 -28.18 -53.48
C VAL A 4 26.30 -29.18 -53.74
N LEU A 5 25.11 -28.97 -53.17
CA LEU A 5 23.84 -29.16 -53.88
C LEU A 5 22.76 -28.15 -53.42
N ASN A 6 22.26 -27.41 -54.40
CA ASN A 6 21.16 -26.46 -54.36
C ASN A 6 19.84 -27.24 -54.52
N PHE A 7 18.82 -26.97 -53.70
CA PHE A 7 17.44 -27.37 -53.99
C PHE A 7 16.49 -26.21 -53.68
N THR A 8 15.84 -25.74 -54.73
CA THR A 8 14.74 -24.78 -54.67
C THR A 8 13.41 -25.53 -54.59
N ARG A 9 12.44 -24.90 -53.90
CA ARG A 9 10.98 -24.90 -54.16
C ARG A 9 10.07 -25.82 -53.29
N PRO A 10 8.73 -25.61 -53.26
CA PRO A 10 8.00 -24.90 -52.19
C PRO A 10 6.82 -25.73 -51.62
N GLY A 11 6.31 -25.40 -50.43
CA GLY A 11 5.06 -26.05 -49.99
C GLY A 11 4.60 -25.71 -48.58
N ARG A 12 3.63 -24.79 -48.50
CA ARG A 12 2.56 -24.65 -47.49
C ARG A 12 2.84 -25.10 -46.06
N VAL A 13 2.96 -24.15 -45.12
CA VAL A 13 2.33 -24.29 -43.80
C VAL A 13 1.99 -22.92 -43.21
N SER A 14 0.75 -22.83 -42.72
CA SER A 14 0.20 -21.91 -41.71
C SER A 14 0.07 -20.43 -42.02
N GLU A 15 -1.19 -20.07 -42.21
CA GLU A 15 -1.81 -18.80 -41.83
C GLU A 15 -1.11 -18.17 -40.63
N GLN A 16 -0.53 -17.00 -40.85
CA GLN A 16 -0.06 -16.12 -39.80
C GLN A 16 -1.31 -15.65 -39.02
N PRO A 17 -1.44 -15.95 -37.71
CA PRO A 17 -2.55 -15.40 -36.94
C PRO A 17 -2.36 -13.87 -36.92
N SER A 18 -3.41 -13.16 -37.35
CA SER A 18 -3.52 -11.72 -37.09
C SER A 18 -3.28 -11.47 -35.60
N PRO A 19 -2.68 -10.33 -35.20
CA PRO A 19 -2.58 -10.01 -33.80
C PRO A 19 -4.02 -9.87 -33.30
N SER A 20 -4.48 -10.87 -32.55
CA SER A 20 -5.69 -10.75 -31.75
C SER A 20 -5.49 -9.50 -30.93
N ARG A 21 -6.31 -8.50 -31.26
CA ARG A 21 -6.45 -7.25 -30.54
C ARG A 21 -6.99 -7.64 -29.17
N ASP A 22 -6.09 -8.06 -28.30
CA ASP A 22 -6.40 -8.33 -26.92
C ASP A 22 -6.82 -6.99 -26.36
N SER A 23 -8.13 -6.84 -26.22
CA SER A 23 -8.78 -5.64 -25.71
C SER A 23 -8.67 -5.73 -24.20
N THR A 24 -7.45 -5.87 -23.69
CA THR A 24 -7.20 -5.55 -22.30
C THR A 24 -7.55 -4.07 -22.18
N PRO A 25 -8.41 -3.68 -21.22
CA PRO A 25 -8.59 -2.27 -20.98
C PRO A 25 -7.20 -1.77 -20.62
N ASP A 26 -6.65 -0.89 -21.46
CA ASP A 26 -5.45 -0.11 -21.18
C ASP A 26 -5.72 0.60 -19.85
N ARG A 27 -5.38 -0.08 -18.75
CA ARG A 27 -5.44 0.47 -17.42
C ARG A 27 -4.30 1.46 -17.41
N GLN A 28 -4.60 2.69 -17.82
CA GLN A 28 -3.62 3.77 -17.77
C GLN A 28 -3.00 3.73 -16.38
N PRO A 29 -1.67 3.60 -16.28
CA PRO A 29 -1.02 3.58 -14.98
C PRO A 29 -1.39 4.88 -14.26
N PHE A 30 -1.67 4.77 -12.97
CA PHE A 30 -1.89 5.94 -12.12
C PHE A 30 -0.74 6.93 -12.31
N SER A 31 -1.06 8.21 -12.35
CA SER A 31 -0.04 9.25 -12.34
C SER A 31 0.77 9.16 -11.04
N GLN A 32 2.02 9.62 -11.09
CA GLN A 32 2.89 9.62 -9.91
C GLN A 32 2.25 10.36 -8.72
N VAL A 33 1.49 11.43 -8.97
CA VAL A 33 0.77 12.18 -7.94
C VAL A 33 -0.35 11.35 -7.32
N GLU A 34 -1.14 10.63 -8.12
CA GLU A 34 -2.19 9.73 -7.61
C GLU A 34 -1.60 8.61 -6.75
N VAL A 35 -0.49 8.00 -7.17
CA VAL A 35 0.19 6.96 -6.39
C VAL A 35 0.68 7.52 -5.05
N LEU A 36 1.30 8.70 -5.05
CA LEU A 36 1.75 9.36 -3.82
C LEU A 36 0.57 9.68 -2.89
N HIS A 37 -0.55 10.14 -3.45
CA HIS A 37 -1.76 10.42 -2.69
C HIS A 37 -2.35 9.17 -2.03
N MET A 38 -2.46 8.08 -2.78
CA MET A 38 -2.93 6.79 -2.26
C MET A 38 -2.02 6.25 -1.16
N ASN A 39 -0.70 6.37 -1.33
CA ASN A 39 0.27 5.94 -0.32
C ASN A 39 0.14 6.79 0.96
N ALA A 40 0.06 8.11 0.85
CA ALA A 40 -0.13 8.99 2.02
C ALA A 40 -1.44 8.66 2.76
N THR A 41 -2.52 8.40 2.02
CA THR A 41 -3.81 7.98 2.59
C THR A 41 -3.67 6.69 3.40
N LEU A 42 -2.98 5.68 2.83
CA LEU A 42 -2.76 4.40 3.48
C LEU A 42 -1.89 4.53 4.73
N GLU A 43 -0.82 5.32 4.66
CA GLU A 43 0.06 5.60 5.81
C GLU A 43 -0.69 6.27 6.95
N ILE A 44 -1.54 7.25 6.66
CA ILE A 44 -2.36 7.93 7.68
C ILE A 44 -3.38 6.97 8.29
N ALA A 45 -4.06 6.15 7.48
CA ALA A 45 -5.00 5.15 7.99
C ALA A 45 -4.32 4.11 8.90
N CYS A 46 -3.11 3.67 8.53
CA CYS A 46 -2.29 2.78 9.34
C CYS A 46 -1.88 3.45 10.66
N ALA A 47 -1.43 4.70 10.61
CA ALA A 47 -1.06 5.47 11.79
C ALA A 47 -2.23 5.63 12.77
N ILE A 48 -3.44 5.94 12.28
CA ILE A 48 -4.65 6.02 13.10
C ILE A 48 -4.91 4.68 13.79
N THR A 49 -4.89 3.58 13.05
CA THR A 49 -5.14 2.23 13.59
C THR A 49 -4.14 1.88 14.69
N LEU A 50 -2.86 2.16 14.48
CA LEU A 50 -1.80 1.90 15.46
C LEU A 50 -1.96 2.75 16.72
N LEU A 51 -2.33 4.02 16.57
CA LEU A 51 -2.58 4.94 17.69
C LEU A 51 -3.79 4.49 18.51
N GLU A 52 -4.89 4.08 17.89
CA GLU A 52 -6.08 3.56 18.59
C GLU A 52 -5.78 2.28 19.36
N ALA A 53 -5.05 1.35 18.74
CA ALA A 53 -4.61 0.12 19.41
C ALA A 53 -3.69 0.41 20.61
N SER A 54 -2.76 1.36 20.44
CA SER A 54 -1.83 1.77 21.49
C SER A 54 -2.56 2.47 22.64
N HIS A 55 -3.50 3.36 22.35
CA HIS A 55 -4.35 4.03 23.34
C HIS A 55 -5.09 3.02 24.20
N LEU A 56 -5.77 2.06 23.57
CA LEU A 56 -6.52 1.02 24.26
C LEU A 56 -5.60 0.18 25.17
N ARG A 57 -4.42 -0.20 24.68
CA ARG A 57 -3.45 -1.00 25.45
C ARG A 57 -2.93 -0.24 26.67
N ILE A 58 -2.52 1.01 26.50
CA ILE A 58 -2.01 1.84 27.61
C ILE A 58 -3.12 2.12 28.62
N ARG A 59 -4.34 2.37 28.16
CA ARG A 59 -5.50 2.59 29.03
C ARG A 59 -5.79 1.37 29.92
N LYS A 60 -5.73 0.15 29.37
CA LYS A 60 -5.86 -1.09 30.15
C LYS A 60 -4.74 -1.20 31.19
N MET A 61 -3.49 -0.99 30.77
CA MET A 61 -2.33 -1.05 31.67
C MET A 61 -2.43 -0.01 32.81
N ALA A 62 -2.89 1.20 32.53
CA ALA A 62 -3.07 2.25 33.53
C ALA A 62 -4.19 1.96 34.54
N ALA A 63 -5.17 1.13 34.15
CA ALA A 63 -6.23 0.68 35.05
C ALA A 63 -5.75 -0.40 36.04
N GLU A 64 -4.80 -1.24 35.61
CA GLU A 64 -4.26 -2.36 36.40
C GLU A 64 -3.11 -1.95 37.33
N ILE A 65 -2.39 -0.88 37.01
CA ILE A 65 -1.23 -0.43 37.80
C ILE A 65 -1.67 0.33 39.06
N ALA A 66 -1.24 -0.18 40.22
CA ALA A 66 -1.44 0.46 41.52
C ALA A 66 -0.44 1.60 41.81
N ASN A 67 0.74 1.58 41.17
CA ASN A 67 1.78 2.59 41.40
C ASN A 67 1.35 3.95 40.83
N PRO A 68 1.19 4.99 41.67
CA PRO A 68 0.66 6.28 41.24
C PRO A 68 1.59 7.04 40.30
N SER A 69 2.91 6.90 40.45
CA SER A 69 3.90 7.56 39.59
C SER A 69 3.87 6.98 38.18
N ILE A 70 3.83 5.65 38.06
CA ILE A 70 3.70 4.97 36.77
C ILE A 70 2.36 5.30 36.11
N LYS A 71 1.27 5.34 36.90
CA LYS A 71 -0.06 5.72 36.41
C LYS A 71 -0.08 7.15 35.85
N ALA A 72 0.56 8.11 36.53
CA ALA A 72 0.69 9.48 36.04
C ALA A 72 1.47 9.56 34.71
N LYS A 73 2.56 8.79 34.58
CA LYS A 73 3.30 8.69 33.31
C LYS A 73 2.42 8.16 32.18
N LEU A 74 1.71 7.05 32.41
CA LEU A 74 0.82 6.47 31.40
C LEU A 74 -0.33 7.41 31.02
N GLN A 75 -0.83 8.22 31.96
CA GLN A 75 -1.80 9.28 31.64
C GLN A 75 -1.21 10.37 30.74
N GLY A 76 0.06 10.73 30.94
CA GLY A 76 0.79 11.61 30.02
C GLY A 76 0.90 11.01 28.62
N ASP A 77 1.28 9.74 28.53
CA ASP A 77 1.40 9.02 27.26
C ASP A 77 0.02 8.93 26.53
N LEU A 78 -1.07 8.68 27.27
CA LEU A 78 -2.43 8.67 26.71
C LEU A 78 -2.80 10.02 26.08
N ARG A 79 -2.52 11.14 26.75
CA ARG A 79 -2.79 12.48 26.21
C ARG A 79 -2.00 12.78 24.95
N LEU A 80 -0.74 12.32 24.89
CA LEU A 80 0.08 12.46 23.68
C LEU A 80 -0.51 11.67 22.53
N ILE A 81 -0.94 10.43 22.76
CA ILE A 81 -1.60 9.61 21.74
C ILE A 81 -2.90 10.25 21.27
N GLU A 82 -3.70 10.82 22.17
CA GLU A 82 -4.94 11.54 21.81
C GLU A 82 -4.65 12.73 20.87
N GLN A 83 -3.62 13.53 21.17
CA GLN A 83 -3.20 14.64 20.31
C GLN A 83 -2.71 14.16 18.93
N MET A 84 -1.91 13.09 18.90
CA MET A 84 -1.44 12.51 17.64
C MET A 84 -2.58 11.93 16.81
N LEU A 85 -3.57 11.32 17.46
CA LEU A 85 -4.76 10.77 16.81
C LEU A 85 -5.62 11.88 16.21
N GLU A 86 -5.84 12.97 16.95
CA GLU A 86 -6.55 14.14 16.44
C GLU A 86 -5.86 14.74 15.21
N LEU A 87 -4.52 14.88 15.27
CA LEU A 87 -3.72 15.34 14.13
C LEU A 87 -3.83 14.41 12.92
N ALA A 88 -3.73 13.09 13.14
CA ALA A 88 -3.82 12.11 12.06
C ALA A 88 -5.21 12.11 11.41
N LYS A 89 -6.29 12.21 12.21
CA LYS A 89 -7.67 12.33 11.71
C LYS A 89 -7.91 13.63 10.95
N SER A 90 -7.35 14.74 11.43
CA SER A 90 -7.39 16.02 10.75
C SER A 90 -6.70 15.94 9.37
N LYS A 91 -5.51 15.32 9.30
CA LYS A 91 -4.81 15.09 8.04
C LYS A 91 -5.57 14.16 7.10
N ALA A 92 -6.19 13.10 7.62
CA ALA A 92 -7.02 12.20 6.83
C ALA A 92 -8.23 12.91 6.19
N SER A 93 -8.79 13.92 6.88
CA SER A 93 -9.91 14.72 6.35
C SER A 93 -9.49 15.79 5.34
N ALA A 94 -8.20 16.11 5.27
CA ALA A 94 -7.65 17.11 4.35
C ALA A 94 -7.16 16.51 3.02
N ILE A 95 -7.36 15.20 2.85
CA ILE A 95 -7.03 14.36 1.70
C ILE A 95 -8.35 13.95 1.05
#